data_AF-A0A7S3BGZ6-F1
#
_entry.id   AF-A0A7S3BGZ6-F1
#
_cell.length_a   1.000
_cell.length_b   1.000
_cell.length_c   1.000
_cell.angle_alpha   90.00
_cell.angle_beta   90.00
_cell.angle_gamma   90.00
#
_symmetry.space_group_name_H-M   'P 1'
#
loop_
_entity.id
_entity.type
_entity.pdbx_description
1 polymer ?
#
loop_
_entity_poly.entity_id
_entity_poly.type
_entity_poly.pdbx_seq_one_letter_code
_entity_poly.pdbx_strand_id
1 'polypeptide(L)'
;PLHLSCEPADVGCECDALRKGRLWPKRLLLFDRCEGGLGIVRRARDVMVPLLQDALRLMAGCGCATGCWCCVHAAKCTEYNAGSDKVAAMRVVEELLRAAGRPLEPHPPPFVTCSACDTGGHAGPEGASSMLGRSIRRMWTIAKPSAPA
;
A
#
# COMPACT_ATOMS: atom_id res chain seq x y z
N PRO A 1 -13.36 2.59 4.17
CA PRO A 1 -14.72 2.98 4.59
C PRO A 1 -14.90 4.48 4.88
N LEU A 2 -14.01 5.14 5.64
CA LEU A 2 -14.26 6.53 6.09
C LEU A 2 -14.36 7.54 4.93
N HIS A 3 -13.49 7.41 3.93
CA HIS A 3 -13.43 8.31 2.76
C HIS A 3 -13.93 7.66 1.46
N LEU A 4 -14.20 6.36 1.49
CA LEU A 4 -14.53 5.54 0.32
C LEU A 4 -15.59 4.53 0.71
N SER A 5 -16.61 4.38 -0.14
CA SER A 5 -17.63 3.34 0.01
C SER A 5 -17.03 1.97 -0.34
N CYS A 6 -16.42 1.33 0.65
CA CYS A 6 -15.85 -0.02 0.55
C CYS A 6 -15.81 -0.69 1.93
N GLU A 7 -15.81 -2.02 1.94
CA GLU A 7 -15.49 -2.78 3.13
C GLU A 7 -13.98 -2.80 3.38
N PRO A 8 -13.52 -2.93 4.65
CA PRO A 8 -12.12 -3.25 4.94
C PRO A 8 -11.65 -4.55 4.26
N ALA A 9 -12.58 -5.37 3.78
CA ALA A 9 -12.31 -6.60 3.05
C ALA A 9 -11.91 -6.38 1.59
N ASP A 10 -12.16 -5.21 1.01
CA ASP A 10 -11.94 -5.01 -0.42
C ASP A 10 -10.53 -4.54 -0.73
N VAL A 11 -9.84 -4.05 0.30
CA VAL A 11 -8.51 -3.45 0.20
C VAL A 11 -7.51 -4.26 1.03
N GLY A 12 -6.35 -4.51 0.46
CA GLY A 12 -5.24 -5.21 1.09
C GLY A 12 -4.03 -4.30 1.27
N CYS A 13 -3.17 -4.66 2.20
CA CYS A 13 -1.86 -4.06 2.40
C CYS A 13 -0.79 -5.14 2.58
N GLU A 14 0.46 -4.78 2.28
CA GLU A 14 1.61 -5.65 2.53
C GLU A 14 2.17 -5.39 3.94
N CYS A 15 2.40 -6.45 4.70
CA CYS A 15 3.15 -6.42 5.96
C CYS A 15 4.46 -7.17 5.75
N ASP A 16 5.56 -6.58 6.20
CA ASP A 16 6.93 -7.10 6.01
C ASP A 16 7.58 -7.49 7.35
N ALA A 17 6.82 -7.50 8.45
CA ALA A 17 7.35 -7.65 9.80
C ALA A 17 8.00 -9.02 10.03
N LEU A 18 7.48 -10.07 9.40
CA LEU A 18 7.98 -11.44 9.56
C LEU A 18 8.79 -11.96 8.36
N ARG A 19 8.99 -11.15 7.31
CA ARG A 19 9.69 -11.59 6.09
C ARG A 19 11.18 -11.29 6.20
N LYS A 20 12.00 -12.35 6.26
CA LYS A 20 13.48 -12.24 6.25
C LYS A 20 14.03 -12.55 4.85
N GLY A 21 15.08 -11.83 4.43
CA GLY A 21 15.99 -12.29 3.36
C GLY A 21 15.79 -11.77 1.93
N ARG A 22 14.92 -10.79 1.68
CA ARG A 22 14.85 -10.12 0.36
C ARG A 22 15.01 -8.61 0.52
N LEU A 23 15.72 -8.00 -0.42
CA LEU A 23 15.85 -6.54 -0.56
C LEU A 23 14.51 -5.99 -1.09
N TRP A 24 13.52 -5.86 -0.21
CA TRP A 24 12.27 -5.18 -0.54
C TRP A 24 12.45 -3.66 -0.40
N PRO A 25 11.95 -2.87 -1.37
CA PRO A 25 11.93 -1.43 -1.23
C PRO A 25 10.98 -1.04 -0.09
N LYS A 26 11.43 -0.12 0.77
CA LYS A 26 10.62 0.43 1.86
C LYS A 26 9.47 1.23 1.25
N ARG A 27 8.24 0.70 1.38
CA ARG A 27 7.03 1.27 0.79
C ARG A 27 5.81 0.89 1.63
N LEU A 28 4.76 1.69 1.50
CA LEU A 28 3.42 1.29 1.94
C LEU A 28 2.62 0.93 0.70
N LEU A 29 2.19 -0.33 0.63
CA LEU A 29 1.43 -0.84 -0.50
C LEU A 29 -0.03 -0.99 -0.10
N LEU A 30 -0.93 -0.39 -0.89
CA LEU A 30 -2.38 -0.56 -0.82
C LEU A 30 -2.85 -1.09 -2.17
N PHE A 31 -3.67 -2.15 -2.18
CA PHE A 31 -4.18 -2.76 -3.41
C PHE A 31 -5.62 -3.26 -3.26
N ASP A 32 -6.36 -3.35 -4.38
CA ASP A 32 -7.67 -3.98 -4.41
C ASP A 32 -7.49 -5.51 -4.29
N ARG A 33 -8.27 -6.17 -3.43
CA ARG A 33 -8.18 -7.64 -3.24
C ARG A 33 -8.97 -8.43 -4.28
N CYS A 34 -9.91 -7.79 -4.96
CA CYS A 34 -10.65 -8.40 -6.05
C CYS A 34 -9.74 -8.58 -7.27
N GLU A 35 -9.77 -9.76 -7.89
CA GLU A 35 -9.08 -10.01 -9.14
C GLU A 35 -9.60 -9.08 -10.24
N GLY A 36 -8.69 -8.53 -11.06
CA GLY A 36 -9.03 -7.50 -12.05
C GLY A 36 -9.14 -6.08 -11.48
N GLY A 37 -9.34 -5.94 -10.17
CA GLY A 37 -9.40 -4.66 -9.45
C GLY A 37 -10.76 -3.97 -9.53
N LEU A 38 -11.20 -3.40 -8.40
CA LEU A 38 -12.46 -2.65 -8.30
C LEU A 38 -12.28 -1.15 -8.52
N GLY A 39 -11.04 -0.67 -8.56
CA GLY A 39 -10.72 0.75 -8.68
C GLY A 39 -10.79 1.51 -7.35
N ILE A 40 -10.90 0.81 -6.20
CA ILE A 40 -10.99 1.45 -4.88
C ILE A 40 -9.69 2.19 -4.57
N VAL A 41 -8.54 1.52 -4.74
CA VAL A 41 -7.23 2.16 -4.52
C VAL A 41 -6.96 3.28 -5.52
N ARG A 42 -7.46 3.18 -6.75
CA ARG A 42 -7.38 4.27 -7.73
C ARG A 42 -8.10 5.51 -7.19
N ARG A 43 -9.30 5.35 -6.64
CA ARG A 43 -10.07 6.46 -6.05
C ARG A 43 -9.46 6.94 -4.73
N ALA A 44 -8.85 6.03 -3.95
CA ALA A 44 -8.15 6.36 -2.71
C ALA A 44 -7.02 7.37 -2.91
N ARG A 45 -6.40 7.41 -4.10
CA ARG A 45 -5.37 8.40 -4.44
C ARG A 45 -5.84 9.83 -4.19
N ASP A 46 -7.06 10.15 -4.62
CA ASP A 46 -7.59 11.52 -4.57
C ASP A 46 -7.88 11.97 -3.12
N VAL A 47 -8.06 11.00 -2.22
CA VAL A 47 -8.39 11.21 -0.80
C VAL A 47 -7.30 10.69 0.14
N MET A 48 -6.08 10.45 -0.36
CA MET A 48 -5.01 9.82 0.43
C MET A 48 -4.55 10.72 1.58
N VAL A 49 -4.36 12.02 1.31
CA VAL A 49 -3.95 13.00 2.33
C VAL A 49 -4.98 13.09 3.47
N PRO A 50 -6.28 13.34 3.22
CA PRO A 50 -7.25 13.36 4.32
C PRO A 50 -7.38 12.00 5.03
N LEU A 51 -7.23 10.88 4.32
CA LEU A 51 -7.23 9.55 4.93
C LEU A 51 -6.05 9.33 5.89
N LEU A 52 -4.85 9.80 5.54
CA LEU A 52 -3.68 9.77 6.42
C LEU A 52 -3.84 10.70 7.63
N GLN A 53 -4.43 11.88 7.45
CA GLN A 53 -4.72 12.80 8.56
C GLN A 53 -5.70 12.16 9.56
N ASP A 54 -6.74 11.49 9.09
CA ASP A 54 -7.68 10.78 9.97
C ASP A 54 -7.06 9.58 10.67
N ALA A 55 -6.20 8.83 9.99
CA ALA A 55 -5.43 7.77 10.63
C ALA A 55 -4.55 8.31 11.77
N LEU A 56 -3.87 9.45 11.55
CA LEU A 56 -3.07 10.11 12.58
C LEU A 56 -3.94 10.56 13.76
N ARG A 57 -5.09 11.20 13.49
CA ARG A 57 -6.05 11.61 14.52
C ARG A 57 -6.54 10.42 15.37
N LEU A 58 -6.89 9.31 14.73
CA LEU A 58 -7.33 8.08 15.40
C LEU A 58 -6.24 7.53 16.33
N MET A 59 -5.00 7.42 15.84
CA MET A 59 -3.89 6.93 16.63
C MET A 59 -3.56 7.87 17.79
N ALA A 60 -3.47 9.17 17.53
CA ALA A 60 -3.15 10.18 18.54
C ALA A 60 -4.22 10.28 19.64
N GLY A 61 -5.51 10.14 19.28
CA GLY A 61 -6.62 10.17 20.23
C GLY A 61 -6.79 8.88 21.06
N CYS A 62 -6.10 7.79 20.72
CA CYS A 62 -6.19 6.55 21.45
C CYS A 62 -5.28 6.54 22.69
N GLY A 63 -5.79 6.17 23.87
CA GLY A 63 -5.04 6.12 25.12
C GLY A 63 -4.06 4.94 25.29
N CYS A 64 -3.93 4.05 24.30
CA CYS A 64 -3.00 2.91 24.40
C CYS A 64 -1.53 3.33 24.20
N ALA A 65 -0.60 2.59 24.81
CA ALA A 65 0.83 2.86 24.74
C ALA A 65 1.47 2.36 23.42
N THR A 66 1.29 1.07 23.11
CA THR A 66 2.00 0.39 22.02
C THR A 66 1.14 0.10 20.80
N GLY A 67 -0.17 -0.02 20.99
CA GLY A 67 -1.12 -0.34 19.91
C GLY A 67 -2.28 -1.21 20.43
N CYS A 68 -3.46 -1.07 19.81
CA CYS A 68 -4.61 -1.92 20.10
C CYS A 68 -5.54 -2.04 18.87
N TRP A 69 -6.61 -2.82 19.02
CA TRP A 69 -7.66 -3.03 18.01
C TRP A 69 -8.48 -1.78 17.67
N CYS A 70 -8.40 -0.73 18.49
CA CYS A 70 -9.07 0.53 18.22
C CYS A 70 -8.24 1.48 17.35
N CYS A 71 -6.94 1.25 17.17
CA CYS A 71 -6.07 2.20 16.47
C CYS A 71 -5.18 1.59 15.38
N VAL A 72 -4.42 0.52 15.67
CA VAL A 72 -3.39 0.01 14.74
C VAL A 72 -3.50 -1.46 14.42
N HIS A 73 -4.11 -2.29 15.28
CA HIS A 73 -4.25 -3.71 14.98
C HIS A 73 -5.36 -3.94 13.95
N ALA A 74 -5.07 -4.81 12.98
CA ALA A 74 -6.01 -5.22 11.95
C ALA A 74 -6.40 -6.68 12.13
N ALA A 75 -7.72 -6.96 12.11
CA ALA A 75 -8.25 -8.32 12.28
C ALA A 75 -7.81 -9.29 11.16
N LYS A 76 -7.46 -8.75 9.99
CA LYS A 76 -7.02 -9.51 8.81
C LYS A 76 -5.51 -9.53 8.63
N CYS A 77 -4.73 -9.12 9.63
CA CYS A 77 -3.27 -9.18 9.56
C CYS A 77 -2.80 -10.64 9.56
N THR A 78 -2.17 -11.08 8.48
CA THR A 78 -1.63 -12.44 8.34
C THR A 78 -0.36 -12.68 9.16
N GLU A 79 0.23 -11.62 9.71
CA GLU A 79 1.43 -11.65 10.55
C GLU A 79 1.11 -11.38 12.03
N TYR A 80 -0.14 -11.61 12.44
CA TYR A 80 -0.60 -11.51 13.84
C TYR A 80 -0.33 -10.15 14.50
N ASN A 81 -0.27 -9.09 13.70
CA ASN A 81 0.11 -7.74 14.14
C ASN A 81 1.50 -7.67 14.82
N ALA A 82 2.39 -8.65 14.56
CA ALA A 82 3.68 -8.77 15.24
C ALA A 82 4.62 -7.56 15.03
N GLY A 83 4.46 -6.83 13.92
CA GLY A 83 5.18 -5.58 13.65
C GLY A 83 4.37 -4.30 13.88
N SER A 84 3.19 -4.38 14.51
CA SER A 84 2.37 -3.20 14.78
C SER A 84 2.91 -2.43 15.98
N ASP A 85 3.28 -1.17 15.75
CA ASP A 85 3.69 -0.24 16.80
C ASP A 85 3.06 1.13 16.52
N LYS A 86 2.32 1.66 17.51
CA LYS A 86 1.60 2.93 17.42
C LYS A 86 2.52 4.11 17.17
N VAL A 87 3.63 4.20 17.90
CA VAL A 87 4.55 5.33 17.83
C VAL A 87 5.28 5.33 16.48
N ALA A 88 5.70 4.16 16.02
CA ALA A 88 6.31 3.99 14.70
C ALA A 88 5.31 4.31 13.58
N ALA A 89 4.07 3.82 13.69
CA ALA A 89 3.02 4.09 12.70
C ALA A 89 2.72 5.59 12.58
N MET A 90 2.60 6.30 13.72
CA MET A 90 2.41 7.75 13.73
C MET A 90 3.57 8.48 13.04
N ARG A 91 4.83 8.14 13.37
CA ARG A 91 6.00 8.74 12.74
C ARG A 91 6.02 8.53 11.23
N VAL A 92 5.73 7.30 10.78
CA VAL A 92 5.64 7.01 9.34
C VAL A 92 4.60 7.92 8.71
N VAL A 93 3.36 7.94 9.22
CA VAL A 93 2.25 8.76 8.66
C VAL A 93 2.59 10.25 8.63
N GLU A 94 3.21 10.79 9.68
CA GLU A 94 3.67 12.18 9.70
C GLU A 94 4.67 12.48 8.59
N GLU A 95 5.64 11.59 8.34
CA GLU A 95 6.59 11.75 7.23
C GLU A 95 5.91 11.67 5.86
N LEU A 96 4.89 10.80 5.68
CA LEU A 96 4.11 10.75 4.44
C LEU A 96 3.37 12.06 4.21
N LEU A 97 2.78 12.64 5.26
CA LEU A 97 2.06 13.91 5.19
C LEU A 97 3.02 15.07 4.88
N ARG A 98 4.22 15.07 5.46
CA ARG A 98 5.29 16.03 5.12
C ARG A 98 5.73 15.88 3.66
N ALA A 99 5.88 14.65 3.17
CA ALA A 99 6.28 14.37 1.80
C ALA A 99 5.18 14.69 0.78
N ALA A 100 3.90 14.48 1.11
CA ALA A 100 2.77 14.78 0.23
C ALA A 100 2.59 16.27 -0.07
N GLY A 101 3.15 17.16 0.77
CA GLY A 101 3.27 18.59 0.48
C GLY A 101 4.33 18.95 -0.58
N ARG A 102 5.12 17.97 -1.03
CA ARG A 102 6.09 18.11 -2.13
C ARG A 102 5.50 17.54 -3.42
N PRO A 103 5.80 18.13 -4.59
CA PRO A 103 5.42 17.53 -5.87
C PRO A 103 5.96 16.12 -5.98
N LEU A 104 5.06 15.15 -6.21
CA LEU A 104 5.46 13.78 -6.50
C LEU A 104 5.96 13.72 -7.93
N GLU A 105 7.27 13.58 -8.11
CA GLU A 105 7.84 13.29 -9.42
C GLU A 105 7.22 12.00 -9.99
N PRO A 106 6.79 12.00 -11.27
CA PRO A 106 6.27 10.80 -11.90
C PRO A 106 7.37 9.73 -11.92
N HIS A 107 7.15 8.65 -11.19
CA HIS A 107 7.98 7.46 -11.34
C HIS A 107 7.62 6.78 -12.66
N PRO A 108 8.60 6.33 -13.47
CA PRO A 108 8.30 5.47 -14.60
C PRO A 108 7.60 4.21 -14.07
N PRO A 109 6.60 3.67 -14.80
CA PRO A 109 5.91 2.47 -14.36
C PRO A 109 6.95 1.35 -14.15
N PRO A 110 6.87 0.57 -13.05
CA PRO A 110 7.85 -0.49 -12.76
C PRO A 110 7.83 -1.64 -13.78
N PHE A 111 7.02 -1.56 -14.83
CA PHE A 111 6.91 -2.55 -15.87
C PHE A 111 6.75 -1.84 -17.20
N VAL A 112 7.71 -2.08 -18.10
CA VAL A 112 7.60 -1.85 -19.53
C VAL A 112 6.22 -2.34 -19.98
N THR A 113 5.38 -1.46 -20.51
CA THR A 113 4.21 -1.90 -21.26
C THR A 113 4.75 -2.70 -22.44
N CYS A 114 4.49 -4.00 -22.47
CA CYS A 114 4.76 -4.79 -23.66
C CYS A 114 4.00 -4.12 -24.81
N SER A 115 4.72 -3.59 -25.79
CA SER A 115 4.14 -2.92 -26.96
C SER A 115 3.24 -3.84 -27.79
N ALA A 116 3.23 -5.15 -27.51
CA ALA A 116 2.38 -6.13 -28.18
C ALA A 116 0.92 -6.15 -27.69
N CYS A 117 0.56 -5.40 -26.64
CA CYS A 117 -0.81 -5.43 -26.09
C CYS A 117 -1.75 -4.37 -26.67
N ASP A 118 -1.24 -3.33 -27.34
CA ASP A 118 -2.04 -2.19 -27.81
C ASP A 118 -2.71 -2.44 -29.17
N THR A 119 -2.27 -3.44 -29.92
CA THR A 119 -2.95 -3.89 -31.13
C THR A 119 -3.66 -5.19 -30.80
N GLY A 120 -5.00 -5.14 -30.72
CA GLY A 120 -5.82 -6.27 -30.33
C GLY A 120 -5.41 -7.60 -30.98
N GLY A 121 -5.33 -8.63 -30.13
CA GLY A 121 -5.29 -10.04 -30.50
C GLY A 121 -3.88 -10.63 -30.59
N HIS A 122 -3.53 -11.52 -29.65
CA HIS A 122 -2.87 -12.79 -29.93
C HIS A 122 -3.06 -13.75 -28.75
N ALA A 123 -3.40 -15.00 -29.08
CA ALA A 123 -3.51 -16.12 -28.17
C ALA A 123 -2.23 -16.27 -27.33
N GLY A 124 -2.39 -16.42 -26.02
CA GLY A 124 -1.27 -16.59 -25.10
C GLY A 124 -0.53 -17.92 -25.36
N PRO A 125 0.79 -17.99 -25.11
CA PRO A 125 1.46 -19.27 -25.04
C PRO A 125 0.99 -20.01 -23.79
N GLU A 126 0.55 -21.24 -23.99
CA GLU A 126 0.29 -22.20 -22.92
C GLU A 126 1.57 -22.39 -22.09
N GLY A 127 1.45 -22.29 -20.77
CA GLY A 127 2.52 -22.69 -19.85
C GLY A 127 3.40 -21.56 -19.30
N ALA A 128 2.83 -20.69 -18.46
CA ALA A 128 3.56 -20.04 -17.37
C ALA A 128 2.60 -19.70 -16.23
N SER A 129 2.13 -20.76 -15.56
CA SER A 129 1.34 -20.67 -14.34
C SER A 129 2.28 -20.53 -13.14
N SER A 130 2.65 -19.30 -12.78
CA SER A 130 2.98 -19.01 -11.39
C SER A 130 2.27 -17.73 -10.94
N MET A 131 1.49 -17.88 -9.86
CA MET A 131 0.47 -16.95 -9.38
C MET A 131 1.00 -15.62 -8.82
N LEU A 132 2.31 -15.48 -8.55
CA LEU A 132 2.86 -14.26 -7.92
C LEU A 132 3.00 -13.07 -8.86
N GLY A 133 2.91 -13.26 -10.18
CA GLY A 133 3.13 -12.19 -11.18
C GLY A 133 1.89 -11.39 -11.58
N ARG A 134 0.68 -11.79 -11.17
CA ARG A 134 -0.57 -11.22 -11.71
C ARG A 134 -1.29 -10.22 -10.80
N SER A 135 -1.02 -10.20 -9.49
CA SER A 135 -1.78 -9.40 -8.52
C SER A 135 -1.07 -8.17 -7.94
N ILE A 136 0.12 -7.80 -8.40
CA ILE A 136 0.82 -6.60 -7.92
C ILE A 136 0.97 -5.62 -9.09
N ARG A 137 -0.15 -5.09 -9.58
CA ARG A 137 -0.15 -3.99 -10.55
C ARG A 137 -0.54 -2.71 -9.83
N ARG A 138 0.45 -1.84 -9.64
CA ARG A 138 0.42 -0.50 -9.00
C ARG A 138 0.86 -0.54 -7.55
N MET A 139 2.17 -0.34 -7.43
CA MET A 139 2.85 -0.19 -6.17
C MET A 139 3.21 1.28 -6.04
N TRP A 140 2.73 1.93 -4.99
CA TRP A 140 3.01 3.33 -4.74
C TRP A 140 4.08 3.45 -3.66
N THR A 141 5.10 4.28 -3.89
CA THR A 141 6.19 4.53 -2.93
C THR A 141 6.15 6.00 -2.57
N ILE A 142 5.99 6.29 -1.27
CA ILE A 142 5.70 7.64 -0.78
C ILE A 142 6.99 8.46 -0.56
N ALA A 143 8.15 7.81 -0.45
CA ALA A 143 9.45 8.48 -0.43
C ALA A 143 10.58 7.57 -0.91
N LYS A 144 11.58 8.12 -1.63
CA LYS A 144 12.88 7.47 -1.84
C LYS A 144 13.73 7.62 -0.58
N PRO A 145 14.51 6.61 -0.15
CA PRO A 145 15.62 6.86 0.77
C PRO A 145 16.62 7.81 0.10
N SER A 146 17.10 8.81 0.84
CA SER A 146 18.21 9.65 0.40
C SER A 146 19.44 8.77 0.13
N ALA A 147 20.07 8.94 -1.02
CA ALA A 147 21.33 8.26 -1.32
C ALA A 147 22.37 8.57 -0.22
N PRO A 148 23.19 7.60 0.21
CA PRO A 148 24.33 7.92 1.05
C PRO A 148 25.30 8.83 0.28
N ALA A 149 25.83 9.83 0.97
CA ALA A 149 26.86 10.75 0.47
C ALA A 149 28.20 10.02 0.25
#